data_AF-A0A3S0YDV5-F1
#
_entry.id   AF-A0A3S0YDV5-F1
#
_cell.length_a   1.000
_cell.length_b   1.000
_cell.length_c   1.000
_cell.angle_alpha   90.00
_cell.angle_beta   90.00
_cell.angle_gamma   90.00
#
_symmetry.space_group_name_H-M   'P 1'
#
loop_
_entity.id
_entity.type
_entity.pdbx_description
1 polymer ?
#
loop_
_entity_poly.entity_id
_entity_poly.type
_entity_poly.pdbx_seq_one_letter_code
_entity_poly.pdbx_strand_id
1 'polypeptide(L)' 'MRVAIYARYSTDKQERILIAVQNENARAYIRKQGWTEVSAHADEAISGAVIAKRPGMKALLASVDRSEVDLVLAG' A
#
# COMPACT_ATOMS: atom_id res chain seq x y z
N MET A 1 15.68 -7.25 2.48
CA MET A 1 14.87 -6.67 1.39
C MET A 1 13.94 -5.64 1.98
N ARG A 2 13.95 -4.43 1.43
CA ARG A 2 13.17 -3.26 1.86
C ARG A 2 11.84 -3.26 1.14
N VAL A 3 10.75 -3.23 1.89
CA VAL A 3 9.41 -3.45 1.37
C VAL A 3 8.53 -2.25 1.72
N ALA A 4 7.83 -1.73 0.72
CA ALA A 4 6.76 -0.76 0.94
C ALA A 4 5.40 -1.45 0.86
N ILE A 5 4.47 -1.03 1.72
CA ILE A 5 3.08 -1.49 1.71
C ILE A 5 2.22 -0.44 1.01
N TYR A 6 1.31 -0.88 0.14
CA TYR A 6 0.29 -0.04 -0.45
C TYR A 6 -1.09 -0.67 -0.25
N ALA A 7 -1.98 0.02 0.46
CA ALA A 7 -3.34 -0.45 0.72
C ALA A 7 -4.38 0.45 0.04
N ARG A 8 -5.43 -0.15 -0.53
CA ARG A 8 -6.52 0.61 -1.14
C ARG A 8 -7.87 -0.05 -0.84
N TYR A 9 -8.92 0.75 -0.67
CA TYR A 9 -10.28 0.23 -0.57
C TYR A 9 -11.24 1.00 -1.47
N SER A 10 -12.26 0.31 -2.01
CA SER A 10 -13.35 0.95 -2.74
C SER A 10 -14.47 1.36 -1.78
N THR A 11 -15.08 2.52 -2.00
CA THR A 11 -16.35 2.86 -1.34
C THR A 11 -17.53 2.05 -1.90
N ASP A 12 -17.34 1.34 -3.01
CA ASP A 12 -18.39 0.51 -3.59
C ASP A 12 -18.68 -0.72 -2.74
N LYS A 13 -19.96 -1.04 -2.59
CA LYS A 13 -20.47 -2.01 -1.63
C LYS A 13 -20.04 -3.43 -2.04
N GLN A 14 -18.92 -3.91 -1.50
CA GLN A 14 -18.70 -5.33 -1.13
C GLN A 14 -17.29 -5.61 -0.58
N GLU A 15 -16.29 -4.75 -0.84
CA GLU A 15 -14.91 -4.95 -0.35
C GLU A 15 -14.52 -3.93 0.73
N ARG A 16 -15.18 -3.99 1.90
CA ARG A 16 -14.67 -3.33 3.11
C ARG A 16 -13.64 -4.21 3.82
N ILE A 17 -12.53 -4.51 3.15
CA ILE A 17 -11.33 -4.87 3.92
C ILE A 17 -10.75 -3.53 4.39
N LEU A 18 -10.78 -3.30 5.70
CA LEU A 18 -10.22 -2.09 6.29
C LEU A 18 -8.72 -2.02 5.96
N ILE A 19 -8.20 -0.85 5.59
CA ILE A 19 -6.75 -0.62 5.34
C ILE A 19 -5.89 -1.23 6.46
N ALA A 20 -6.34 -1.12 7.72
CA ALA A 20 -5.64 -1.69 8.86
C ALA A 20 -5.44 -3.21 8.74
N VAL A 21 -6.45 -3.94 8.24
CA VAL A 21 -6.38 -5.39 8.03
C VAL A 21 -5.43 -5.74 6.89
N GLN A 22 -5.48 -4.99 5.79
CA GLN A 22 -4.53 -5.19 4.67
C GLN A 22 -3.09 -4.97 5.13
N ASN A 23 -2.85 -3.89 5.89
CA ASN A 23 -1.54 -3.56 6.42
C ASN A 23 -1.05 -4.63 7.41
N GLU A 24 -1.92 -5.12 8.28
CA GLU A 24 -1.56 -6.17 9.24
C GLU A 24 -1.18 -7.48 8.53
N ASN A 25 -1.93 -7.87 7.50
CA ASN A 25 -1.63 -9.04 6.68
C ASN A 25 -0.29 -8.87 5.93
N ALA A 26 -0.06 -7.71 5.32
CA ALA A 26 1.21 -7.41 4.65
C ALA A 26 2.38 -7.45 5.63
N ARG A 27 2.23 -6.88 6.83
CA ARG A 27 3.24 -6.93 7.90
C ARG A 27 3.52 -8.34 8.39
N ALA A 28 2.48 -9.16 8.56
CA ALA A 28 2.65 -10.56 8.93
C ALA A 28 3.46 -11.33 7.87
N TYR A 29 3.19 -11.05 6.60
CA TYR A 29 3.94 -11.63 5.49
C TYR A 29 5.41 -11.14 5.48
N ILE A 30 5.65 -9.83 5.58
CA ILE A 30 6.99 -9.23 5.66
C ILE A 30 7.81 -9.87 6.79
N ARG A 31 7.22 -9.99 7.99
CA ARG A 31 7.88 -10.62 9.15
C ARG A 31 8.23 -12.08 8.87
N LYS A 32 7.32 -12.85 8.27
CA LYS A 32 7.54 -14.26 7.93
C LYS A 32 8.72 -14.44 6.96
N GLN A 33 8.94 -13.47 6.07
CA GLN A 33 10.04 -13.50 5.10
C GLN A 33 11.35 -12.90 5.63
N GLY A 34 11.37 -12.36 6.86
CA GLY A 34 12.54 -11.64 7.39
C GLY A 34 12.85 -10.35 6.64
N TRP A 35 11.85 -9.74 6.01
CA TRP A 35 12.00 -8.47 5.28
C TRP A 35 11.78 -7.27 6.20
N THR A 36 12.12 -6.08 5.70
CA THR A 36 12.00 -4.83 6.45
C THR A 36 10.96 -3.93 5.80
N GLU A 37 9.90 -3.57 6.54
CA GLU A 37 8.98 -2.51 6.12
C GLU A 37 9.70 -1.16 6.19
N VAL A 38 9.76 -0.43 5.08
CA VAL A 38 10.37 0.90 5.00
C VAL A 38 9.35 2.02 4.87
N SER A 39 8.16 1.73 4.34
CA SER A 39 7.05 2.67 4.29
C SER A 39 5.71 1.94 4.12
N ALA A 40 4.62 2.59 4.53
CA ALA A 40 3.26 2.15 4.27
C ALA A 40 2.44 3.34 3.76
N HIS A 41 1.71 3.11 2.67
CA HIS A 41 0.91 4.11 1.99
C HIS A 41 -0.50 3.56 1.78
N ALA A 42 -1.51 4.44 1.77
CA ALA A 42 -2.86 4.03 1.47
C ALA A 42 -3.64 5.13 0.75
N ASP A 43 -4.64 4.72 -0.05
CA ASP A 43 -5.58 5.63 -0.69
C ASP A 43 -7.02 5.13 -0.52
N GLU A 44 -7.95 6.03 -0.21
CA GLU A 44 -9.38 5.76 -0.27
C GLU A 44 -9.83 5.84 -1.74
N ALA A 45 -10.50 4.82 -2.27
CA ALA A 45 -11.11 4.94 -3.59
C ALA A 45 -12.48 5.62 -3.48
N ILE A 46 -12.44 6.95 -3.48
CA ILE A 46 -13.61 7.79 -3.75
C ILE A 46 -13.91 7.62 -5.24
N SER A 47 -14.94 6.84 -5.56
CA SER A 47 -15.68 6.77 -6.83
C SER A 47 -14.87 6.93 -8.13
N GLY A 48 -14.82 5.86 -8.94
CA GLY A 48 -14.67 5.92 -10.41
C GLY A 48 -13.67 6.94 -11.01
N ALA A 49 -12.54 6.43 -11.51
CA ALA A 49 -11.72 7.08 -12.54
C ALA A 49 -10.84 8.30 -12.21
N VAL A 50 -10.66 8.71 -10.94
CA VAL A 50 -9.69 9.80 -10.63
C VAL A 50 -8.39 9.26 -10.04
N ILE A 51 -7.46 8.81 -10.90
CA ILE A 51 -6.07 8.53 -10.52
C ILE A 51 -5.38 9.79 -9.94
N ALA A 52 -5.84 10.99 -10.33
CA ALA A 52 -5.27 12.26 -9.92
C ALA A 52 -5.31 12.54 -8.39
N LYS A 53 -6.14 11.83 -7.62
CA LYS A 53 -6.30 11.99 -6.16
C LYS A 53 -5.71 10.84 -5.34
N ARG A 54 -4.59 10.25 -5.78
CA ARG A 54 -3.89 9.14 -5.08
C ARG A 54 -2.57 9.60 -4.45
N PRO A 55 -2.60 10.39 -3.35
CA PRO A 55 -1.39 10.85 -2.68
C PRO A 55 -0.54 9.69 -2.14
N GLY A 56 -1.16 8.60 -1.70
CA GLY A 56 -0.46 7.39 -1.24
C GLY A 56 0.36 6.75 -2.36
N MET A 57 -0.24 6.57 -3.53
CA MET A 57 0.47 6.05 -4.71
C MET A 57 1.62 6.96 -5.15
N LYS A 58 1.41 8.29 -5.16
CA LYS A 58 2.47 9.25 -5.53
C LYS A 58 3.65 9.19 -4.56
N ALA A 59 3.38 9.10 -3.26
CA ALA A 59 4.43 8.98 -2.24
C ALA A 59 5.21 7.67 -2.39
N LEU A 60 4.52 6.56 -2.67
CA LEU A 60 5.15 5.27 -2.95
C LEU A 60 6.10 5.36 -4.15
N LEU A 61 5.62 5.90 -5.28
CA LEU A 61 6.43 6.04 -6.50
C LEU A 61 7.68 6.88 -6.25
N ALA A 62 7.57 7.97 -5.49
CA ALA A 62 8.72 8.78 -5.13
C ALA A 62 9.77 7.99 -4.32
N SER A 63 9.35 7.08 -3.42
CA SER A 63 10.27 6.21 -2.68
C SER A 63 10.91 5.13 -3.56
N VAL A 64 10.18 4.63 -4.56
CA VAL A 64 10.73 3.74 -5.59
C VAL A 64 11.77 4.47 -6.44
N ASP A 65 11.48 5.70 -6.88
CA ASP A 65 12.40 6.53 -7.66
C ASP A 65 13.70 6.82 -6.92
N ARG A 66 13.62 6.99 -5.59
CA ARG A 66 14.80 7.14 -4.71
C ARG A 66 15.53 5.83 -4.41
N SER A 67 15.10 4.71 -5.01
CA SER A 67 15.64 3.37 -4.73
C SER A 67 15.62 3.04 -3.24
N GLU A 68 14.60 3.48 -2.50
CA GLU A 68 14.42 3.20 -1.07
C GLU A 68 13.68 1.87 -0.83
N VAL A 69 13.06 1.35 -1.88
CA VAL A 69 12.15 0.20 -1.87
C VAL A 69 12.64 -0.84 -2.87
N ASP A 70 12.78 -2.08 -2.44
CA ASP A 70 13.15 -3.22 -3.28
C ASP A 70 11.90 -3.97 -3.80
N LEU A 71 10.79 -3.94 -3.04
CA LEU A 71 9.54 -4.62 -3.35
C LEU A 71 8.33 -3.81 -2.84
N VAL A 72 7.23 -3.83 -3.59
CA VAL A 72 5.94 -3.31 -3.14
C VAL A 72 4.97 -4.46 -2.87
N LEU A 73 4.37 -4.49 -1.69
CA LEU A 73 3.22 -5.33 -1.39
C LEU A 73 1.93 -4.51 -1.48
N ALA A 74 1.07 -4.86 -2.42
CA ALA A 74 -0.20 -4.16 -2.67
C ALA A 74 -1.39 -5.03 -2.26
N GLY A 75 -2.40 -4.39 -1.64
CA GLY A 75 -3.66 -5.00 -1.20
C GLY A 75 -4.88 -4.15 -1.54
#